data_AF-A0A6P7GQT6-F1
#
_entry.id   AF-A0A6P7GQT6-F1
#
_cell.length_a   1.000
_cell.length_b   1.000
_cell.length_c   1.000
_cell.angle_alpha   90.00
_cell.angle_beta   90.00
_cell.angle_gamma   90.00
#
_symmetry.space_group_name_H-M   'P 1'
#
loop_
_entity.id
_entity.type
_entity.pdbx_description
1 polymer ?
#
loop_
_entity_poly.entity_id
_entity_poly.type
_entity_poly.pdbx_seq_one_letter_code
_entity_poly.pdbx_strand_id
1 'polypeptide(L)'
;MLKYTQDAQNWRDVEEELSARGIKALTFFDIVLDYILMDAFEDLNNPPSSVTAVIQNRWLSKGFKETALTTAVWSVLKAKRRRLRFPDGFMAHFYTISEQLSPLLAWGFLGSDEMLKETCVYFKDQVIDFLVDIFNFHKCKYTSVEDLSKDVFVHLRIRVENVCQRLSVQS
;
A
#
# COMPACT_ATOMS: atom_id res chain seq x y z
N MET A 1 16.30 -0.67 -3.87
CA MET A 1 15.25 -1.68 -4.10
C MET A 1 15.46 -2.44 -5.42
N LEU A 2 15.23 -1.87 -6.61
CA LEU A 2 15.35 -2.62 -7.88
C LEU A 2 16.70 -3.33 -8.10
N LYS A 3 17.82 -2.61 -7.90
CA LYS A 3 19.16 -3.21 -7.97
C LYS A 3 19.39 -4.29 -6.90
N TYR A 4 18.86 -4.07 -5.70
CA TYR A 4 18.98 -5.00 -4.58
C TYR A 4 18.24 -6.31 -4.84
N THR A 5 17.01 -6.24 -5.39
CA THR A 5 16.20 -7.42 -5.72
C THR A 5 16.71 -8.19 -6.95
N GLN A 6 17.53 -7.55 -7.80
CA GLN A 6 18.14 -8.22 -8.96
C GLN A 6 19.38 -9.05 -8.58
N ASP A 7 19.96 -8.81 -7.41
CA ASP A 7 21.12 -9.57 -6.95
C ASP A 7 20.65 -10.88 -6.26
N ALA A 8 21.04 -12.00 -6.86
CA ALA A 8 20.73 -13.35 -6.38
C ALA A 8 21.20 -13.58 -4.93
N GLN A 9 22.29 -12.92 -4.50
CA GLN A 9 22.85 -13.13 -3.16
C GLN A 9 21.94 -12.61 -2.05
N ASN A 10 21.14 -11.59 -2.34
CA ASN A 10 20.25 -10.96 -1.36
C ASN A 10 18.98 -11.77 -1.10
N TRP A 11 18.62 -12.72 -1.98
CA TRP A 11 17.35 -13.43 -1.89
C TRP A 11 17.21 -14.30 -0.64
N ARG A 12 18.33 -14.83 -0.13
CA ARG A 12 18.33 -15.58 1.14
C ARG A 12 17.93 -14.69 2.31
N ASP A 13 18.49 -13.48 2.38
CA ASP A 13 18.19 -12.52 3.44
C ASP A 13 16.77 -11.96 3.28
N VAL A 14 16.31 -11.77 2.04
CA VAL A 14 14.93 -11.38 1.70
C VAL A 14 13.94 -12.44 2.19
N GLU A 15 14.20 -13.72 1.89
CA GLU A 15 13.36 -14.83 2.33
C GLU A 15 13.28 -14.89 3.86
N GLU A 16 14.43 -14.86 4.54
CA GLU A 16 14.48 -14.88 6.00
C GLU A 16 13.75 -13.68 6.62
N GLU A 17 13.92 -12.48 6.05
CA GLU A 17 13.25 -11.27 6.52
C GLU A 17 11.73 -11.32 6.34
N LEU A 18 11.25 -11.80 5.19
CA LEU A 18 9.83 -11.84 4.85
C LEU A 18 9.10 -12.99 5.53
N SER A 19 9.73 -14.17 5.66
CA SER A 19 9.16 -15.30 6.40
C SER A 19 9.01 -14.98 7.88
N ALA A 20 9.93 -14.23 8.49
CA ALA A 20 9.79 -13.76 9.87
C ALA A 20 8.58 -12.83 10.07
N ARG A 21 8.02 -12.28 8.99
CA ARG A 21 6.82 -11.44 8.97
C ARG A 21 5.56 -12.20 8.56
N GLY A 22 5.64 -13.52 8.40
CA GLY A 22 4.50 -14.38 8.08
C GLY A 22 4.25 -14.58 6.58
N ILE A 23 5.09 -14.04 5.70
CA ILE A 23 4.96 -14.20 4.25
C ILE A 23 5.40 -15.62 3.87
N LYS A 24 4.47 -16.40 3.32
CA LYS A 24 4.66 -17.84 3.05
C LYS A 24 5.39 -18.13 1.76
N ALA A 25 5.19 -17.30 0.74
CA ALA A 25 5.82 -17.45 -0.56
C ALA A 25 6.26 -16.09 -1.09
N LEU A 26 7.40 -16.07 -1.77
CA LEU A 26 7.97 -14.84 -2.34
C LEU A 26 7.34 -14.50 -3.68
N THR A 27 6.00 -14.45 -3.72
CA THR A 27 5.24 -14.10 -4.90
C THR A 27 4.88 -12.63 -4.89
N PHE A 28 4.57 -12.10 -6.08
CA PHE A 28 4.01 -10.75 -6.20
C PHE A 28 2.71 -10.61 -5.39
N PHE A 29 1.86 -11.64 -5.37
CA PHE A 29 0.58 -11.61 -4.69
C PHE A 29 0.75 -11.53 -3.18
N ASP A 30 1.59 -12.39 -2.59
CA ASP A 30 1.80 -12.41 -1.14
C ASP A 30 2.56 -11.18 -0.64
N ILE A 31 3.57 -10.70 -1.39
CA ILE A 31 4.38 -9.56 -0.95
C ILE A 31 3.69 -8.24 -1.24
N VAL A 32 3.29 -8.01 -2.49
CA VAL A 32 2.83 -6.67 -2.92
C VAL A 32 1.37 -6.48 -2.61
N LEU A 33 0.52 -7.45 -2.95
CA LEU A 33 -0.92 -7.29 -2.78
C LEU A 33 -1.33 -7.50 -1.33
N ASP A 34 -0.94 -8.62 -0.74
CA ASP A 34 -1.33 -8.95 0.63
C ASP A 34 -0.50 -8.14 1.64
N TYR A 35 0.80 -8.43 1.76
CA TYR A 35 1.62 -7.84 2.81
C TYR A 35 1.81 -6.31 2.71
N ILE A 36 1.90 -5.73 1.52
CA ILE A 36 2.13 -4.27 1.37
C ILE A 36 0.81 -3.51 1.26
N LEU A 37 -0.05 -3.86 0.30
CA LEU A 37 -1.25 -3.06 0.02
C LEU A 37 -2.36 -3.31 1.05
N MET A 38 -2.68 -4.57 1.37
CA MET A 38 -3.75 -4.87 2.33
C MET A 38 -3.41 -4.41 3.75
N ASP A 39 -2.21 -4.70 4.25
CA ASP A 39 -1.75 -4.18 5.56
C ASP A 39 -1.82 -2.65 5.61
N ALA A 40 -1.40 -1.96 4.54
CA ALA A 40 -1.47 -0.50 4.50
C ALA A 40 -2.91 0.03 4.59
N PHE A 41 -3.86 -0.62 3.91
CA PHE A 41 -5.27 -0.24 3.98
C PHE A 41 -5.91 -0.55 5.33
N GLU A 42 -5.45 -1.59 6.04
CA GLU A 42 -5.87 -1.90 7.40
C GLU A 42 -5.30 -0.89 8.41
N ASP A 43 -4.01 -0.57 8.31
CA ASP A 43 -3.34 0.46 9.12
C ASP A 43 -4.05 1.83 8.98
N LEU A 44 -4.49 2.17 7.76
CA LEU A 44 -5.24 3.41 7.49
C LEU A 44 -6.67 3.39 8.02
N ASN A 45 -7.31 2.22 8.12
CA ASN A 45 -8.63 2.09 8.74
C ASN A 45 -8.58 2.21 10.27
N ASN A 46 -7.42 1.89 10.88
CA ASN A 46 -7.21 1.88 12.32
C ASN A 46 -6.05 2.81 12.74
N PRO A 47 -6.12 4.13 12.44
CA PRO A 47 -5.03 5.03 12.74
C PRO A 47 -4.81 5.19 14.26
N PRO A 48 -3.56 5.42 14.71
CA PRO A 48 -3.27 5.67 16.12
C PRO A 48 -4.10 6.83 16.70
N SER A 49 -4.55 6.71 17.95
CA SER A 49 -5.39 7.73 18.62
C SER A 49 -4.78 9.13 18.61
N SER A 50 -3.45 9.23 18.70
CA SER A 50 -2.70 10.48 18.60
C SER A 50 -2.86 11.17 17.24
N VAL A 51 -2.89 10.40 16.16
CA VAL A 51 -3.13 10.90 14.80
C VAL A 51 -4.58 11.36 14.68
N THR A 52 -5.52 10.51 15.10
CA THR A 52 -6.96 10.79 15.03
C THR A 52 -7.32 12.07 15.78
N ALA A 53 -6.76 12.28 16.97
CA ALA A 53 -7.00 13.48 17.78
C ALA A 53 -6.58 14.78 17.07
N VAL A 54 -5.46 14.77 16.35
CA VAL A 54 -4.98 15.95 15.61
C VAL A 54 -5.85 16.21 14.38
N ILE A 55 -6.13 15.17 13.60
CA ILE A 55 -6.94 15.26 12.38
C ILE A 55 -8.36 15.75 12.67
N GLN A 56 -9.00 15.24 13.73
CA GLN A 56 -10.37 15.58 14.09
C GLN A 56 -10.50 16.93 14.81
N ASN A 57 -9.38 17.56 15.21
CA ASN A 57 -9.43 18.84 15.90
C ASN A 57 -9.84 19.97 14.94
N ARG A 58 -11.05 20.52 15.11
CA ARG A 58 -11.60 21.60 14.25
C ARG A 58 -10.86 22.94 14.37
N TRP A 59 -10.06 23.14 15.42
CA TRP A 59 -9.37 24.40 15.71
C TRP A 59 -7.99 24.47 15.06
N LEU A 60 -7.47 23.35 14.56
CA LEU A 60 -6.17 23.29 13.90
C LEU A 60 -6.32 23.56 12.40
N SER A 61 -5.37 24.32 11.84
CA SER A 61 -5.32 24.59 10.41
C SER A 61 -5.01 23.34 9.59
N LYS A 62 -5.44 23.30 8.32
CA LYS A 62 -5.17 22.18 7.42
C LYS A 62 -3.67 21.89 7.29
N GLY A 63 -2.85 22.92 7.08
CA GLY A 63 -1.39 22.76 6.96
C GLY A 63 -0.72 22.26 8.24
N PHE A 64 -1.23 22.62 9.42
CA PHE A 64 -0.75 22.06 10.68
C PHE A 64 -1.07 20.57 10.77
N LYS A 65 -2.31 20.18 10.44
CA LYS A 65 -2.74 18.77 10.44
C LYS A 65 -1.90 17.92 9.49
N GLU A 66 -1.64 18.42 8.29
CA GLU A 66 -0.82 17.75 7.28
C GLU A 66 0.63 17.56 7.75
N THR A 67 1.23 18.60 8.32
CA THR A 67 2.58 18.55 8.88
C THR A 67 2.67 17.55 10.04
N ALA A 68 1.68 17.58 10.94
CA ALA A 68 1.62 16.69 12.09
C ALA A 68 1.44 15.22 11.66
N LEU A 69 0.56 14.96 10.69
CA LEU A 69 0.35 13.62 10.14
C LEU A 69 1.62 13.10 9.46
N THR A 70 2.24 13.93 8.62
CA THR A 70 3.52 13.62 7.97
C THR A 70 4.57 13.25 9.02
N THR A 71 4.72 14.08 10.06
CA THR A 71 5.67 13.83 11.15
C THR A 71 5.39 12.52 11.88
N ALA A 72 4.11 12.20 12.11
CA ALA A 72 3.71 10.94 12.74
C ALA A 72 4.07 9.73 11.87
N VAL A 73 3.78 9.76 10.57
CA VAL A 73 4.14 8.70 9.62
C VAL A 73 5.65 8.50 9.58
N TRP A 74 6.43 9.59 9.49
CA TRP A 74 7.89 9.54 9.52
C TRP A 74 8.42 8.93 10.82
N SER A 75 7.85 9.29 11.97
CA SER A 75 8.23 8.71 13.27
C SER A 75 8.01 7.20 13.29
N VAL A 76 6.87 6.73 12.77
CA VAL A 76 6.56 5.30 12.66
C VAL A 76 7.54 4.58 11.73
N LEU A 77 7.79 5.11 10.53
CA LEU A 77 8.73 4.51 9.58
C LEU A 77 10.16 4.45 10.16
N LYS A 78 10.62 5.53 10.81
CA LYS A 78 11.91 5.58 11.47
C LYS A 78 12.01 4.57 12.62
N ALA A 79 10.94 4.39 13.39
CA ALA A 79 10.88 3.39 14.46
C ALA A 79 10.89 1.95 13.90
N LYS A 80 10.10 1.67 12.85
CA LYS A 80 10.10 0.37 12.14
C LYS A 80 11.50 0.06 11.59
N ARG A 81 12.16 1.04 10.95
CA ARG A 81 13.52 0.92 10.41
C ARG A 81 14.57 0.56 11.47
N ARG A 82 14.52 1.19 12.65
CA ARG A 82 15.46 0.91 13.77
C ARG A 82 15.32 -0.51 14.34
N ARG A 83 14.19 -1.17 14.12
CA ARG A 83 13.91 -2.53 14.60
C ARG A 83 14.18 -3.59 13.52
N LEU A 84 14.65 -3.20 12.33
CA LEU A 84 14.97 -4.15 11.28
C LEU A 84 16.15 -5.02 11.69
N ARG A 85 15.99 -6.33 11.49
CA ARG A 85 17.06 -7.30 11.67
C ARG A 85 18.18 -7.09 10.65
N PHE A 86 17.82 -6.74 9.42
CA PHE A 86 18.74 -6.44 8.33
C PHE A 86 18.71 -4.93 8.03
N PRO A 87 19.72 -4.16 8.48
CA PRO A 87 19.73 -2.70 8.35
C PRO A 87 19.71 -2.19 6.91
N ASP A 88 20.20 -3.00 5.96
CA ASP A 88 20.18 -2.74 4.51
C ASP A 88 19.40 -3.83 3.75
N GLY A 89 18.41 -4.43 4.43
CA GLY A 89 17.56 -5.49 3.87
C GLY A 89 16.49 -4.99 2.90
N PHE A 90 15.61 -5.91 2.49
CA PHE A 90 14.48 -5.59 1.62
C PHE A 90 13.60 -4.50 2.25
N MET A 91 13.28 -4.62 3.54
CA MET A 91 12.43 -3.65 4.23
C MET A 91 13.11 -2.30 4.39
N ALA A 92 14.44 -2.27 4.56
CA ALA A 92 15.17 -1.03 4.63
C ALA A 92 15.02 -0.24 3.32
N HIS A 93 15.15 -0.91 2.18
CA HIS A 93 14.93 -0.30 0.87
C HIS A 93 13.47 0.04 0.60
N PHE A 94 12.53 -0.80 1.02
CA PHE A 94 11.10 -0.52 0.91
C PHE A 94 10.72 0.73 1.71
N TYR A 95 11.16 0.85 2.97
CA TYR A 95 10.88 2.02 3.79
C TYR A 95 11.46 3.32 3.23
N THR A 96 12.57 3.29 2.49
CA THR A 96 13.06 4.48 1.75
C THR A 96 12.02 4.99 0.76
N ILE A 97 11.33 4.08 0.05
CA ILE A 97 10.28 4.44 -0.90
C ILE A 97 9.02 4.89 -0.14
N SER A 98 8.65 4.16 0.92
CA SER A 98 7.51 4.49 1.77
C SER A 98 7.63 5.88 2.41
N GLU A 99 8.83 6.33 2.77
CA GLU A 99 9.05 7.68 3.32
C GLU A 99 8.58 8.81 2.39
N GLN A 100 8.55 8.56 1.07
CA GLN A 100 8.06 9.53 0.08
C GLN A 100 6.56 9.41 -0.17
N LEU A 101 6.04 8.18 -0.22
CA LEU A 101 4.66 7.91 -0.64
C LEU A 101 3.67 7.87 0.53
N SER A 102 4.05 7.26 1.66
CA SER A 102 3.16 7.03 2.79
C SER A 102 2.58 8.30 3.41
N PRO A 103 3.32 9.42 3.56
CA PRO A 103 2.74 10.66 4.07
C PRO A 103 1.64 11.21 3.16
N LEU A 104 1.85 11.18 1.85
CA LEU A 104 0.88 11.65 0.85
C LEU A 104 -0.38 10.79 0.87
N LEU A 105 -0.22 9.47 0.90
CA LEU A 105 -1.35 8.55 1.01
C LEU A 105 -2.08 8.71 2.34
N ALA A 106 -1.36 8.81 3.46
CA ALA A 106 -1.97 9.04 4.77
C ALA A 106 -2.79 10.34 4.78
N TRP A 107 -2.27 11.43 4.21
CA TRP A 107 -3.03 12.67 4.08
C TRP A 107 -4.23 12.51 3.16
N GLY A 108 -4.10 11.76 2.06
CA GLY A 108 -5.22 11.47 1.18
C GLY A 108 -6.35 10.72 1.89
N PHE A 109 -6.03 9.69 2.68
CA PHE A 109 -7.05 8.88 3.36
C PHE A 109 -7.61 9.53 4.65
N LEU A 110 -6.76 10.20 5.43
CA LEU A 110 -7.10 10.69 6.77
C LEU A 110 -7.27 12.21 6.83
N GLY A 111 -6.75 12.94 5.86
CA GLY A 111 -6.74 14.39 5.86
C GLY A 111 -8.13 15.02 5.81
N SER A 112 -8.15 16.35 5.94
CA SER A 112 -9.37 17.16 5.93
C SER A 112 -9.80 17.62 4.53
N ASP A 113 -9.19 17.07 3.47
CA ASP A 113 -9.58 17.33 2.09
C ASP A 113 -10.56 16.23 1.64
N GLU A 114 -11.83 16.60 1.50
CA GLU A 114 -12.92 15.66 1.21
C GLU A 114 -12.81 15.09 -0.20
N MET A 115 -12.46 15.92 -1.19
CA MET A 115 -12.31 15.49 -2.57
C MET A 115 -11.15 14.51 -2.73
N LEU A 116 -10.00 14.83 -2.15
CA LEU A 116 -8.84 13.94 -2.16
C LEU A 116 -9.16 12.62 -1.44
N LYS A 117 -9.87 12.70 -0.32
CA LYS A 117 -10.29 11.52 0.45
C LYS A 117 -11.23 10.62 -0.32
N GLU A 118 -12.25 11.18 -0.98
CA GLU A 118 -13.14 10.41 -1.85
C GLU A 118 -12.36 9.70 -2.96
N THR A 119 -11.38 10.37 -3.58
CA THR A 119 -10.54 9.77 -4.62
C THR A 119 -9.66 8.64 -4.08
N CYS A 120 -9.07 8.81 -2.90
CA CYS A 120 -8.28 7.76 -2.26
C CYS A 120 -9.14 6.55 -1.86
N VAL A 121 -10.35 6.78 -1.32
CA VAL A 121 -11.29 5.70 -0.99
C VAL A 121 -11.73 4.97 -2.25
N TYR A 122 -12.09 5.69 -3.32
CA TYR A 122 -12.44 5.07 -4.59
C TYR A 122 -11.29 4.21 -5.16
N PHE A 123 -10.05 4.70 -5.09
CA PHE A 123 -8.87 3.91 -5.46
C PHE A 123 -8.76 2.63 -4.63
N LYS A 124 -8.89 2.74 -3.31
CA LYS A 124 -8.87 1.57 -2.40
C LYS A 124 -9.94 0.56 -2.79
N ASP A 125 -11.15 1.01 -3.07
CA ASP A 125 -12.26 0.13 -3.48
C ASP A 125 -11.95 -0.59 -4.80
N GLN A 126 -11.36 0.10 -5.80
CA GLN A 126 -10.92 -0.55 -7.03
C GLN A 126 -9.85 -1.63 -6.79
N VAL A 127 -8.92 -1.40 -5.86
CA VAL A 127 -7.91 -2.41 -5.50
C VAL A 127 -8.54 -3.60 -4.76
N ILE A 128 -9.44 -3.36 -3.81
CA ILE A 128 -10.12 -4.44 -3.08
C ILE A 128 -10.98 -5.27 -4.03
N ASP A 129 -11.77 -4.63 -4.88
CA ASP A 129 -12.58 -5.31 -5.88
C ASP A 129 -11.71 -6.14 -6.85
N PHE A 130 -10.55 -5.62 -7.26
CA PHE A 130 -9.60 -6.38 -8.08
C PHE A 130 -9.20 -7.68 -7.39
N LEU A 131 -8.83 -7.61 -6.11
CA LEU A 131 -8.43 -8.78 -5.34
C LEU A 131 -9.57 -9.79 -5.22
N VAL A 132 -10.79 -9.32 -4.96
CA VAL A 132 -11.97 -10.18 -4.93
C VAL A 132 -12.18 -10.89 -6.28
N ASP A 133 -12.00 -10.18 -7.39
CA ASP A 133 -12.24 -10.71 -8.73
C ASP A 133 -11.22 -11.75 -9.19
N ILE A 134 -9.92 -11.52 -8.91
CA ILE A 134 -8.85 -12.46 -9.28
C ILE A 134 -8.85 -13.76 -8.48
N PHE A 135 -9.62 -13.82 -7.39
CA PHE A 135 -9.82 -15.01 -6.56
C PHE A 135 -11.22 -15.63 -6.73
N ASN A 136 -12.04 -15.09 -7.63
CA ASN A 136 -13.41 -15.57 -7.85
C ASN A 136 -13.49 -16.60 -8.99
N PHE A 137 -13.85 -17.83 -8.67
CA PHE A 137 -13.99 -18.94 -9.62
C PHE A 137 -15.05 -18.74 -10.72
N HIS A 138 -15.98 -17.79 -10.55
CA HIS A 138 -16.94 -17.41 -11.57
C HIS A 138 -16.43 -16.32 -12.51
N LYS A 139 -15.39 -15.57 -12.09
CA LYS A 139 -14.82 -14.45 -12.85
C LYS A 139 -13.46 -14.75 -13.46
N CYS A 140 -12.76 -15.77 -12.96
CA CYS A 140 -11.47 -16.21 -13.45
C CYS A 140 -11.48 -17.71 -13.73
N LYS A 141 -10.87 -18.10 -14.86
CA LYS A 141 -10.68 -19.49 -15.26
C LYS A 141 -9.35 -20.01 -14.74
N TYR A 142 -9.41 -20.95 -13.82
CA TYR A 142 -8.24 -21.62 -13.23
C TYR A 142 -7.85 -22.91 -13.98
N THR A 143 -8.22 -23.03 -15.25
CA THR A 143 -7.97 -24.21 -16.08
C THR A 143 -6.52 -24.29 -16.58
N SER A 144 -5.92 -23.14 -16.89
CA SER A 144 -4.54 -23.01 -17.32
C SER A 144 -3.95 -21.69 -16.83
N VAL A 145 -2.61 -21.59 -16.81
CA VAL A 145 -1.92 -20.35 -16.44
C VAL A 145 -2.24 -19.24 -17.44
N GLU A 146 -2.33 -19.60 -18.72
CA GLU A 146 -2.65 -18.69 -19.82
C GLU A 146 -4.05 -18.10 -19.66
N ASP A 147 -5.06 -18.92 -19.35
CA ASP A 147 -6.43 -18.44 -19.15
C ASP A 147 -6.53 -17.53 -17.92
N LEU A 148 -5.94 -17.94 -16.79
CA LEU A 148 -5.94 -17.14 -15.57
C LEU A 148 -5.23 -15.80 -15.79
N SER A 149 -4.08 -15.79 -16.46
CA SER A 149 -3.33 -14.56 -16.72
C SER A 149 -4.11 -13.56 -17.56
N LYS A 150 -4.87 -14.04 -18.56
CA LYS A 150 -5.75 -13.19 -19.38
C LYS A 150 -6.86 -12.59 -18.54
N ASP A 151 -7.54 -13.39 -17.71
CA ASP A 151 -8.64 -12.91 -16.87
C ASP A 151 -8.13 -11.90 -15.83
N VAL A 152 -7.01 -12.18 -15.15
CA VAL A 152 -6.36 -11.26 -14.21
C VAL A 152 -6.00 -9.94 -14.91
N PHE A 153 -5.45 -10.00 -16.12
CA PHE A 153 -5.08 -8.80 -16.87
C PHE A 153 -6.30 -7.97 -17.30
N VAL A 154 -7.39 -8.62 -17.72
CA VAL A 154 -8.65 -7.95 -18.05
C VAL A 154 -9.21 -7.22 -16.82
N HIS A 155 -9.25 -7.89 -15.66
CA HIS A 155 -9.68 -7.26 -14.41
C HIS A 155 -8.79 -6.07 -14.07
N LEU A 156 -7.47 -6.21 -14.12
CA LEU A 156 -6.54 -5.11 -13.85
C LEU A 156 -6.80 -3.90 -14.77
N ARG A 157 -6.97 -4.12 -16.07
CA ARG A 157 -7.23 -3.06 -17.04
C ARG A 157 -8.49 -2.28 -16.74
N ILE A 158 -9.58 -2.98 -16.43
CA ILE A 158 -10.86 -2.34 -16.05
C ILE A 158 -10.65 -1.41 -14.85
N ARG A 159 -9.91 -1.87 -13.84
CA ARG A 159 -9.66 -1.09 -12.61
C ARG A 159 -8.79 0.13 -12.88
N VAL A 160 -7.74 -0.01 -13.70
CA VAL A 160 -6.90 1.12 -14.13
C VAL A 160 -7.73 2.14 -14.92
N GLU A 161 -8.55 1.69 -15.88
CA GLU A 161 -9.40 2.56 -16.68
C GLU A 161 -10.40 3.34 -15.79
N ASN A 162 -11.02 2.67 -14.82
CA ASN A 162 -11.91 3.29 -13.82
C ASN A 162 -11.20 4.39 -13.00
N VAL A 163 -10.01 4.08 -12.46
CA VAL A 163 -9.22 5.06 -11.69
C VAL A 163 -8.80 6.23 -12.57
N CYS A 164 -8.32 5.99 -13.79
CA CYS A 164 -7.92 7.05 -14.71
C CYS A 164 -9.09 7.97 -15.08
N GLN A 165 -10.28 7.41 -15.35
CA GLN A 165 -11.48 8.20 -15.63
C GLN A 165 -11.84 9.10 -14.45
N ARG A 166 -11.84 8.55 -13.22
CA ARG A 166 -12.13 9.32 -12.01
C ARG A 166 -11.15 10.48 -11.82
N LEU A 167 -9.86 10.26 -12.08
CA LEU A 167 -8.83 11.30 -12.01
C LEU A 167 -8.99 12.37 -13.11
N SER A 168 -9.36 11.98 -14.33
CA SER A 168 -9.56 12.92 -15.45
C SER A 168 -10.79 13.82 -15.33
N VAL A 169 -11.81 13.39 -14.58
CA VAL A 169 -13.02 14.20 -14.32
C VAL A 169 -12.75 15.28 -13.26
N GLN A 170 -11.64 15.15 -12.52
CA GLN A 170 -11.25 16.01 -11.41
C GLN A 170 -10.17 17.05 -11.76
N SER A 171 -9.59 16.97 -12.95
CA SER A 171 -8.59 17.91 -13.51
C SER A 171 -9.24 18.95 -14.41
#